data_AF-A0A8J2J0L9-F1
#
_entry.id   AF-A0A8J2J0L9-F1
#
_cell.length_a   1.000
_cell.length_b   1.000
_cell.length_c   1.000
_cell.angle_alpha   90.00
_cell.angle_beta   90.00
_cell.angle_gamma   90.00
#
_symmetry.space_group_name_H-M   'P 1'
#
loop_
_entity.id
_entity.type
_entity.pdbx_description
1 polymer ?
#
loop_
_entity_poly.entity_id
_entity_poly.type
_entity_poly.pdbx_seq_one_letter_code
_entity_poly.pdbx_strand_id
1 'polypeptide(L)'
;MKGIGKTRPPKPRYNQTWDPSVVLRYLEKLEPLDSLTLEQLTYKTIGLISLVTAHRVQTFSKIMLDDLQLNAEGIEIRISAAIKT
;
A
#
# COMPACT_ATOMS: atom_id res chain seq x y z
N MET A 1 -43.91 -18.22 11.22
CA MET A 1 -43.21 -17.97 9.95
C MET A 1 -41.76 -17.57 10.24
N LYS A 2 -40.91 -18.54 10.58
CA LYS A 2 -39.47 -18.36 10.85
C LYS A 2 -38.79 -19.49 10.09
N GLY A 3 -37.96 -19.20 9.09
CA GLY A 3 -37.34 -20.32 8.35
C GLY A 3 -36.69 -20.07 7.01
N ILE A 4 -36.34 -18.84 6.63
CA ILE A 4 -35.36 -18.62 5.55
C ILE A 4 -34.24 -17.74 6.12
N GLY A 5 -33.62 -18.22 7.20
CA GLY A 5 -32.37 -17.67 7.68
C GLY A 5 -31.27 -18.08 6.72
N LYS A 6 -30.73 -17.12 5.95
CA LYS A 6 -29.44 -17.15 5.23
C LYS A 6 -28.83 -18.56 5.09
N THR A 7 -29.35 -19.36 4.15
CA THR A 7 -28.78 -20.66 3.78
C THR A 7 -27.36 -20.57 3.24
N ARG A 8 -26.89 -19.35 2.90
CA ARG A 8 -25.50 -19.06 2.52
C ARG A 8 -25.05 -17.76 3.21
N PRO A 9 -24.36 -17.83 4.36
CA PRO A 9 -23.68 -16.66 4.89
C PRO A 9 -22.62 -16.18 3.89
N PRO A 10 -22.42 -14.87 3.71
CA PRO A 10 -21.35 -14.35 2.87
C PRO A 10 -20.01 -14.84 3.42
N LYS A 11 -19.29 -15.66 2.65
CA LYS A 11 -17.94 -16.08 3.01
C LYS A 11 -16.99 -14.89 2.89
N PRO A 12 -16.04 -14.72 3.82
CA PRO A 12 -14.99 -13.74 3.65
C PRO A 12 -14.26 -14.00 2.33
N ARG A 13 -13.94 -12.92 1.60
CA ARG A 13 -13.29 -12.99 0.28
C ARG A 13 -11.89 -13.62 0.36
N TYR A 14 -11.27 -13.56 1.54
CA TYR A 14 -9.96 -14.11 1.83
C TYR A 14 -10.05 -15.00 3.06
N ASN A 15 -9.54 -16.23 2.95
CA ASN A 15 -9.44 -17.17 4.08
C ASN A 15 -8.17 -16.94 4.92
N GLN A 16 -7.22 -16.16 4.39
CA GLN A 16 -5.95 -15.84 5.02
C GLN A 16 -5.47 -14.48 4.52
N THR A 17 -4.90 -13.68 5.42
CA THR A 17 -4.14 -12.46 5.10
C THR A 17 -2.66 -12.69 5.39
N TRP A 18 -1.81 -11.82 4.86
CA TRP A 18 -0.37 -11.86 5.10
C TRP A 18 0.00 -11.04 6.35
N ASP A 19 1.17 -11.32 6.95
CA ASP A 19 1.72 -10.58 8.09
C ASP A 19 2.60 -9.41 7.61
N PRO A 20 2.20 -8.14 7.81
CA PRO A 20 2.99 -6.98 7.39
C PRO A 20 4.31 -6.82 8.16
N SER A 21 4.43 -7.45 9.33
CA SER A 21 5.65 -7.39 10.15
C SER A 21 6.86 -7.94 9.42
N VAL A 22 6.67 -8.92 8.54
CA VAL A 22 7.75 -9.50 7.73
C VAL A 22 8.36 -8.45 6.80
N VAL A 23 7.52 -7.65 6.15
CA VAL A 23 7.97 -6.59 5.23
C VAL A 23 8.59 -5.43 6.00
N LEU A 24 7.98 -5.02 7.12
CA LEU A 24 8.55 -3.98 7.98
C LEU A 24 9.96 -4.34 8.47
N ARG A 25 10.16 -5.57 8.96
CA ARG A 25 11.48 -6.09 9.38
C ARG A 25 12.49 -6.15 8.24
N TYR A 26 12.05 -6.33 7.00
CA TYR A 26 12.94 -6.28 5.85
C TYR A 26 13.35 -4.83 5.54
N LEU A 27 12.40 -3.89 5.55
CA LEU A 27 12.64 -2.48 5.30
C LEU A 27 13.55 -1.83 6.36
N GLU A 28 13.44 -2.28 7.62
CA GLU A 28 14.34 -1.88 8.72
C GLU A 28 15.80 -2.27 8.47
N LYS A 29 16.06 -3.37 7.74
CA LYS A 29 17.42 -3.84 7.43
C LYS A 29 18.08 -3.04 6.31
N LEU A 30 17.32 -2.24 5.56
CA LEU A 30 17.83 -1.41 4.48
C LEU A 30 18.41 -0.11 5.06
N GLU A 31 19.44 -0.24 5.90
CA GLU A 31 20.20 0.85 6.50
C GLU A 31 21.69 0.49 6.45
N PRO A 32 22.61 1.47 6.28
CA PRO A 32 22.38 2.91 6.15
C PRO A 32 21.90 3.32 4.75
N LEU A 33 21.01 4.31 4.68
CA LEU A 33 20.44 4.82 3.41
C LEU A 33 21.49 5.23 2.37
N ASP A 34 22.61 5.80 2.81
CA ASP A 34 23.68 6.29 1.91
C ASP A 34 24.41 5.16 1.17
N SER A 35 24.30 3.92 1.65
CA SER A 35 24.91 2.75 1.02
C SER A 35 23.99 2.06 0.00
N LEU A 36 22.73 2.49 -0.07
CA LEU A 36 21.72 1.84 -0.89
C LEU A 36 21.75 2.34 -2.33
N THR A 37 21.47 1.43 -3.26
CA THR A 37 21.26 1.81 -4.67
C THR A 37 19.92 2.55 -4.83
N LEU A 38 19.79 3.31 -5.92
CA LEU A 38 18.53 3.96 -6.27
C LEU A 38 17.36 2.98 -6.36
N GLU A 39 17.62 1.76 -6.85
CA GLU A 39 16.63 0.69 -6.91
C GLU A 39 16.17 0.27 -5.49
N GLN A 40 17.10 0.06 -4.57
CA GLN A 40 16.78 -0.30 -3.18
C GLN A 40 16.02 0.81 -2.45
N LEU A 41 16.41 2.06 -2.67
CA LEU A 41 15.68 3.22 -2.15
C LEU A 41 14.26 3.29 -2.71
N THR A 42 14.09 3.01 -4.02
CA THR A 42 12.78 2.98 -4.67
C THR A 42 11.89 1.90 -4.05
N TYR A 43 12.41 0.68 -3.85
CA TYR A 43 11.67 -0.39 -3.19
C TYR A 43 11.32 -0.07 -1.74
N LYS A 44 12.24 0.56 -1.00
CA LYS A 44 11.99 0.96 0.39
C LYS A 44 10.85 1.98 0.47
N THR A 45 10.90 3.01 -0.39
CA THR A 45 9.89 4.08 -0.44
C THR A 45 8.52 3.55 -0.88
N ILE A 46 8.45 2.82 -2.01
CA ILE A 46 7.17 2.26 -2.48
C ILE A 46 6.62 1.24 -1.48
N GLY A 47 7.49 0.42 -0.86
CA GLY A 47 7.09 -0.54 0.16
C GLY A 47 6.38 0.15 1.34
N LEU A 48 6.97 1.21 1.88
CA LEU A 48 6.36 2.01 2.96
C LEU A 48 5.05 2.69 2.52
N ILE A 49 5.03 3.35 1.36
CA ILE A 49 3.82 4.01 0.86
C ILE A 49 2.71 2.97 0.64
N SER A 50 3.04 1.78 0.13
CA SER A 50 2.07 0.72 -0.12
C SER A 50 1.44 0.17 1.16
N LEU A 51 2.23 0.05 2.24
CA LEU A 51 1.76 -0.39 3.55
C LEU A 51 0.83 0.63 4.20
N VAL A 52 1.11 1.93 4.04
CA VAL A 52 0.34 3.01 4.67
C VAL A 52 -0.95 3.31 3.91
N THR A 53 -0.89 3.39 2.58
CA THR A 53 -2.02 3.81 1.74
C THR A 53 -2.89 2.66 1.25
N ALA A 54 -2.37 1.42 1.28
CA ALA A 54 -3.04 0.22 0.76
C ALA A 54 -3.55 0.35 -0.69
N HIS A 55 -2.93 1.19 -1.51
CA HIS A 55 -3.29 1.37 -2.92
C HIS A 55 -2.88 0.17 -3.79
N ARG A 56 -3.57 0.00 -4.93
CA ARG A 56 -3.19 -0.98 -5.95
C ARG A 56 -1.93 -0.53 -6.70
N VAL A 57 -1.16 -1.50 -7.22
CA VAL A 57 0.07 -1.27 -7.99
C VAL A 57 -0.10 -0.28 -9.14
N GLN A 58 -1.23 -0.35 -9.86
CA GLN A 58 -1.57 0.58 -10.95
C GLN A 58 -1.63 2.06 -10.52
N THR A 59 -1.85 2.31 -9.24
CA THR A 59 -1.89 3.67 -8.68
C THR A 59 -0.47 4.20 -8.56
N PHE A 60 0.45 3.40 -8.03
CA PHE A 60 1.85 3.80 -7.84
C PHE A 60 2.55 4.11 -9.17
N SER A 61 2.21 3.40 -10.24
CA SER A 61 2.76 3.69 -11.58
C SER A 61 2.24 4.99 -12.21
N LYS A 62 1.26 5.64 -11.58
CA LYS A 62 0.65 6.89 -12.06
C LYS A 62 0.90 8.08 -11.15
N ILE A 63 1.58 7.90 -10.02
CA ILE A 63 1.95 9.00 -9.14
C ILE A 63 3.01 9.85 -9.84
N MET A 64 2.75 11.15 -9.95
CA MET A 64 3.73 12.13 -10.40
C MET A 64 4.26 12.96 -9.22
N LEU A 65 5.37 13.66 -9.39
CA LEU A 65 5.91 14.52 -8.33
C LEU A 65 4.96 15.68 -8.01
N ASP A 66 4.23 16.20 -9.00
CA ASP A 66 3.23 17.26 -8.83
C ASP A 66 2.02 16.83 -7.97
N ASP A 67 1.80 15.52 -7.86
CA ASP A 67 0.74 14.95 -7.03
C ASP A 67 1.10 14.91 -5.53
N LEU A 68 2.37 15.15 -5.18
CA LEU A 68 2.87 15.09 -3.81
C LEU A 68 2.86 16.48 -3.17
N GLN A 69 2.09 16.66 -2.10
CA GLN A 69 2.06 17.89 -1.31
C GLN A 69 2.57 17.63 0.10
N LEU A 70 3.56 18.43 0.52
CA LEU A 70 4.14 18.39 1.85
C LEU A 70 3.39 19.37 2.75
N ASN A 71 2.77 18.84 3.79
CA ASN A 71 2.06 19.61 4.82
C ASN A 71 2.79 19.47 6.16
N ALA A 72 2.44 20.30 7.15
CA ALA A 72 3.06 20.26 8.48
C ALA A 72 2.88 18.90 9.20
N GLU A 73 1.85 18.14 8.85
CA GLU A 73 1.51 16.85 9.45
C GLU A 73 2.03 15.63 8.66
N GLY A 74 2.49 15.82 7.41
CA GLY A 74 2.93 14.71 6.57
C GLY A 74 2.86 14.97 5.07
N ILE A 75 2.78 13.89 4.30
CA ILE A 75 2.74 13.91 2.83
C ILE A 75 1.32 13.55 2.37
N GLU A 76 0.71 14.43 1.60
CA GLU A 76 -0.54 14.20 0.89
C GLU A 76 -0.23 13.74 -0.54
N ILE A 77 -0.72 12.57 -0.93
CA ILE A 77 -0.56 12.02 -2.29
C ILE A 77 -1.90 12.11 -3.01
N ARG A 78 -1.99 13.00 -3.99
CA ARG A 78 -3.16 13.12 -4.86
C ARG A 78 -3.05 12.12 -6.02
N ILE A 79 -4.18 11.63 -6.52
CA ILE A 79 -4.17 10.73 -7.67
C ILE A 79 -4.99 11.42 -8.75
N SER A 80 -4.31 12.22 -9.56
CA SER A 80 -4.94 13.04 -10.60
C SER A 80 -5.21 12.23 -11.88
N ALA A 81 -4.50 11.12 -12.08
CA ALA A 81 -4.60 10.30 -13.27
C ALA A 81 -5.83 9.38 -13.27
N ALA A 82 -6.47 9.21 -14.43
CA ALA A 82 -7.54 8.24 -14.62
C ALA A 82 -7.01 6.81 -14.52
N ILE A 83 -7.57 6.02 -13.60
CA ILE A 83 -7.22 4.61 -13.38
C ILE A 83 -8.36 3.74 -13.91
N LYS A 84 -8.03 2.76 -14.77
CA LYS A 84 -9.00 1.79 -15.27
C LYS A 84 -9.46 0.89 -14.12
N THR A 85 -10.78 0.84 -13.86
CA THR A 85 -11.36 0.13 -12.72
C THR A 85 -11.48 -1.37 -12.96
#